data_AF-A0A3M7CBK0-F1
#
_entry.id   AF-A0A3M7CBK0-F1
#
_cell.length_a   1.000
_cell.length_b   1.000
_cell.length_c   1.000
_cell.angle_alpha   90.00
_cell.angle_beta   90.00
_cell.angle_gamma   90.00
#
_symmetry.space_group_name_H-M   'P 1'
#
loop_
_entity.id
_entity.type
_entity.pdbx_description
1 polymer ?
#
loop_
_entity_poly.entity_id
_entity_poly.type
_entity_poly.pdbx_seq_one_letter_code
_entity_poly.pdbx_strand_id
1 'polypeptide(L)'
;MDKPVIVIVPGAWHQAIHYQLLADRLQQAGYDVHALTLPCTGDSPKQDVWKDDIAHVRATVERASDSGRDVVVVMHSRGGLPGGDAVEGMSKADREQQGKAGGVVHLVYISSFAASEGMSLSDIAGEPAPWTRLTEDKSMIYPETVEQVFYNDCPPQIAEEQKKHIRPIPPSVLSAHKARYAAWKHIPSTYLS
;
A
#
# COMPACT_ATOMS: atom_id res chain seq x y z
N MET A 1 -7.99 -3.37 26.20
CA MET A 1 -6.95 -3.14 25.17
C MET A 1 -7.49 -2.10 24.23
N ASP A 2 -6.72 -1.05 23.95
CA ASP A 2 -7.13 -0.02 23.00
C ASP A 2 -7.17 -0.61 21.59
N LYS A 3 -8.07 -0.10 20.74
CA LYS A 3 -8.12 -0.51 19.34
C LYS A 3 -6.80 -0.16 18.64
N PRO A 4 -6.28 -1.05 17.79
CA PRO A 4 -5.05 -0.75 17.04
C PRO A 4 -5.27 0.41 16.09
N VAL A 5 -4.18 1.11 15.75
CA VAL A 5 -4.14 2.07 14.65
C VAL A 5 -4.12 1.29 13.33
N ILE A 6 -4.91 1.70 12.36
CA ILE A 6 -4.95 1.09 11.03
C ILE A 6 -4.21 1.98 10.04
N VAL A 7 -3.19 1.45 9.37
CA VAL A 7 -2.47 2.13 8.29
C VAL A 7 -2.83 1.48 6.97
N ILE A 8 -3.48 2.21 6.06
CA ILE A 8 -3.91 1.70 4.75
C ILE A 8 -2.89 2.14 3.68
N VAL A 9 -2.23 1.16 3.07
CA VAL A 9 -1.24 1.34 2.00
C VAL A 9 -1.91 1.05 0.65
N PRO A 10 -2.03 2.07 -0.23
CA PRO A 10 -2.79 1.95 -1.46
C PRO A 10 -2.07 1.11 -2.53
N GLY A 11 -2.85 0.67 -3.52
CA GLY A 11 -2.35 0.05 -4.74
C GLY A 11 -1.77 1.05 -5.73
N ALA A 12 -1.25 0.55 -6.85
CA ALA A 12 -0.78 1.39 -7.95
C ALA A 12 -1.90 2.33 -8.44
N TRP A 13 -1.52 3.55 -8.83
CA TRP A 13 -2.40 4.63 -9.31
C TRP A 13 -3.42 5.20 -8.32
N HIS A 14 -3.56 4.57 -7.14
CA HIS A 14 -4.52 4.95 -6.12
C HIS A 14 -3.86 5.83 -5.04
N GLN A 15 -4.66 6.76 -4.54
CA GLN A 15 -4.38 7.69 -3.44
C GLN A 15 -5.29 7.42 -2.23
N ALA A 16 -5.04 8.08 -1.10
CA ALA A 16 -5.82 7.96 0.13
C ALA A 16 -7.34 8.10 -0.08
N ILE A 17 -7.76 9.01 -0.96
CA ILE A 17 -9.17 9.30 -1.25
C ILE A 17 -9.96 8.06 -1.72
N HIS A 18 -9.33 7.11 -2.40
CA HIS A 18 -9.99 5.89 -2.87
C HIS A 18 -10.35 4.93 -1.73
N TYR A 19 -9.74 5.12 -0.56
CA TYR A 19 -9.98 4.33 0.63
C TYR A 19 -10.87 5.06 1.64
N GLN A 20 -11.41 6.24 1.29
CA GLN A 20 -12.17 7.07 2.23
C GLN A 20 -13.39 6.33 2.78
N LEU A 21 -14.16 5.62 1.93
CA LEU A 21 -15.32 4.86 2.39
C LEU A 21 -14.94 3.78 3.42
N LEU A 22 -13.81 3.10 3.22
CA LEU A 22 -13.29 2.12 4.18
C LEU A 22 -12.82 2.81 5.46
N ALA A 23 -12.04 3.88 5.32
CA ALA A 23 -11.51 4.65 6.44
C ALA A 23 -12.64 5.21 7.32
N ASP A 24 -13.66 5.81 6.74
CA ASP A 24 -14.82 6.35 7.45
C ASP A 24 -15.55 5.27 8.25
N ARG A 25 -15.76 4.08 7.66
CA ARG A 25 -16.43 2.97 8.33
C ARG A 25 -15.61 2.43 9.50
N LEU A 26 -14.29 2.34 9.34
CA LEU A 26 -13.38 1.94 10.41
C LEU A 26 -13.33 3.01 11.53
N GLN A 27 -13.30 4.29 11.18
CA GLN A 27 -13.34 5.39 12.15
C GLN A 27 -14.66 5.42 12.92
N GLN A 28 -15.80 5.21 12.25
CA GLN A 28 -17.11 5.04 12.90
C GLN A 28 -17.15 3.86 13.85
N ALA A 29 -16.40 2.80 13.54
CA ALA A 29 -16.20 1.67 14.45
C ALA A 29 -15.21 1.96 15.58
N GLY A 30 -14.64 3.16 15.68
CA GLY A 30 -13.76 3.62 16.76
C GLY A 30 -12.27 3.32 16.55
N TYR A 31 -11.83 3.00 15.33
CA TYR A 31 -10.41 2.86 15.02
C TYR A 31 -9.80 4.22 14.66
N ASP A 32 -8.53 4.40 15.00
CA ASP A 32 -7.70 5.45 14.39
C ASP A 32 -7.18 4.92 13.05
N VAL A 33 -7.30 5.71 11.98
CA VAL A 33 -7.07 5.25 10.60
C VAL A 33 -6.26 6.27 9.82
N HIS A 34 -5.18 5.81 9.20
CA HIS A 34 -4.33 6.57 8.31
C HIS A 34 -4.32 5.94 6.92
N ALA A 35 -5.14 6.46 6.01
CA ALA A 35 -5.05 6.13 4.59
C ALA A 35 -3.96 6.97 3.93
N LEU A 36 -3.04 6.31 3.22
CA LEU A 36 -1.86 6.96 2.65
C LEU A 36 -2.04 7.31 1.17
N THR A 37 -1.35 8.35 0.73
CA THR A 37 -1.01 8.59 -0.67
C THR A 37 0.48 8.38 -0.82
N LEU A 38 0.88 7.36 -1.58
CA LEU A 38 2.31 7.04 -1.72
C LEU A 38 3.04 8.10 -2.54
N PRO A 39 4.26 8.51 -2.14
CA PRO A 39 5.06 9.49 -2.86
C PRO A 39 5.15 9.28 -4.37
N CYS A 40 5.27 8.03 -4.85
CA CYS A 40 5.35 7.76 -6.29
C CYS A 40 4.09 8.13 -7.11
N THR A 41 2.95 8.36 -6.47
CA THR A 41 1.67 8.62 -7.13
C THR A 41 1.45 10.11 -7.32
N GLY A 42 1.30 10.56 -8.56
CA GLY A 42 1.10 11.97 -8.90
C GLY A 42 1.63 12.33 -10.28
N ASP A 43 1.47 13.58 -10.70
CA ASP A 43 1.68 13.99 -12.10
C ASP A 43 3.14 14.28 -12.47
N SER A 44 4.08 14.08 -11.56
CA SER A 44 5.50 14.38 -11.79
C SER A 44 6.36 13.14 -11.53
N PRO A 45 7.30 12.81 -12.43
CA PRO A 45 8.19 11.68 -12.24
C PRO A 45 9.07 11.92 -11.03
N LYS A 46 9.11 10.93 -10.13
CA LYS A 46 10.01 10.94 -8.98
C LYS A 46 11.13 9.94 -9.18
N GLN A 47 12.32 10.33 -8.75
CA GLN A 47 13.46 9.43 -8.62
C GLN A 47 13.32 8.65 -7.30
N ASP A 48 13.91 7.45 -7.22
CA ASP A 48 13.94 6.62 -6.00
C ASP A 48 12.56 6.28 -5.38
N VAL A 49 11.52 6.12 -6.22
CA VAL A 49 10.12 5.85 -5.83
C VAL A 49 9.94 4.84 -4.69
N TRP A 50 10.71 3.76 -4.70
CA TRP A 50 10.58 2.68 -3.72
C TRP A 50 11.11 3.05 -2.34
N LYS A 51 12.25 3.75 -2.29
CA LYS A 51 12.83 4.21 -1.01
C LYS A 51 11.88 5.19 -0.33
N ASP A 52 11.32 6.12 -1.10
CA ASP A 52 10.39 7.13 -0.58
C ASP A 52 9.06 6.51 -0.15
N ASP A 53 8.48 5.60 -0.95
CA ASP A 53 7.27 4.88 -0.58
C ASP A 53 7.45 4.08 0.72
N ILE A 54 8.53 3.29 0.82
CA ILE A 54 8.84 2.49 2.01
C ILE A 54 9.04 3.39 3.24
N ALA A 55 9.82 4.47 3.10
CA ALA A 55 10.06 5.41 4.19
C ALA A 55 8.76 6.10 4.66
N HIS A 56 7.87 6.45 3.73
CA HIS A 56 6.60 7.09 4.05
C HIS A 56 5.67 6.16 4.84
N VAL A 57 5.52 4.90 4.42
CA VAL A 57 4.75 3.90 5.16
C VAL A 57 5.38 3.65 6.53
N ARG A 58 6.71 3.44 6.57
CA ARG A 58 7.45 3.16 7.78
C ARG A 58 7.30 4.28 8.81
N ALA A 59 7.48 5.54 8.40
CA ALA A 59 7.35 6.69 9.31
C ALA A 59 5.95 6.81 9.93
N THR A 60 4.89 6.40 9.20
CA THR A 60 3.52 6.38 9.72
C THR A 60 3.36 5.28 10.76
N VAL A 61 3.86 4.07 10.49
CA VAL A 61 3.83 2.93 11.42
C VAL A 61 4.67 3.21 12.67
N GLU A 62 5.87 3.78 12.51
CA GLU A 62 6.77 4.16 13.60
C GLU A 62 6.10 5.18 14.53
N ARG A 63 5.48 6.24 13.99
CA ARG A 63 4.80 7.25 14.80
C ARG A 63 3.71 6.65 15.70
N ALA A 64 2.88 5.75 15.16
CA ALA A 64 1.85 5.07 15.93
C ALA A 64 2.46 4.15 16.99
N SER A 65 3.46 3.35 16.60
CA SER A 65 4.13 2.38 17.47
C SER A 65 4.90 3.05 18.61
N ASP A 66 5.59 4.16 18.35
CA ASP A 66 6.35 4.92 19.34
C ASP A 66 5.45 5.64 20.35
N SER A 67 4.17 5.82 20.01
CA SER A 67 3.12 6.23 20.96
C SER A 67 2.59 5.06 21.79
N GLY A 68 3.25 3.89 21.74
CA GLY A 68 2.89 2.68 22.48
C GLY A 68 1.68 1.92 21.91
N ARG A 69 1.21 2.27 20.70
CA ARG A 69 0.00 1.68 20.10
C ARG A 69 0.31 0.42 19.29
N ASP A 70 -0.63 -0.51 19.32
CA ASP A 70 -0.66 -1.63 18.37
C ASP A 70 -1.09 -1.12 16.99
N VAL A 71 -0.48 -1.68 15.93
CA VAL A 71 -0.71 -1.25 14.55
C VAL A 71 -1.14 -2.44 13.68
N VAL A 72 -2.17 -2.22 12.86
CA VAL A 72 -2.55 -3.12 11.76
C VAL A 72 -2.24 -2.43 10.45
N VAL A 73 -1.48 -3.08 9.57
CA VAL A 73 -1.17 -2.54 8.24
C VAL A 73 -2.03 -3.25 7.20
N VAL A 74 -2.89 -2.48 6.53
CA VAL A 74 -3.78 -2.95 5.46
C VAL A 74 -3.15 -2.56 4.13
N MET A 75 -2.87 -3.54 3.29
CA MET A 75 -2.18 -3.36 2.01
C MET A 75 -3.09 -3.80 0.88
N HIS A 76 -3.25 -2.96 -0.14
CA HIS A 76 -4.00 -3.30 -1.35
C HIS A 76 -3.09 -3.41 -2.57
N SER A 77 -3.28 -4.46 -3.39
CA SER A 77 -2.55 -4.65 -4.65
C SER A 77 -1.02 -4.47 -4.46
N ARG A 78 -0.40 -3.58 -5.25
CA ARG A 78 1.02 -3.20 -5.13
C ARG A 78 1.43 -2.85 -3.70
N GLY A 79 0.55 -2.27 -2.89
CA GLY A 79 0.83 -1.81 -1.54
C GLY A 79 1.47 -2.87 -0.63
N GLY A 80 1.31 -4.15 -0.95
CA GLY A 80 1.98 -5.26 -0.28
C GLY A 80 3.51 -5.22 -0.31
N LEU A 81 4.12 -4.72 -1.38
CA LEU A 81 5.59 -4.62 -1.48
C LEU A 81 6.15 -3.51 -0.58
N PRO A 82 5.79 -2.22 -0.75
CA PRO A 82 6.37 -1.18 0.09
C PRO A 82 5.87 -1.29 1.54
N GLY A 83 4.65 -1.78 1.76
CA GLY A 83 4.11 -2.05 3.09
C GLY A 83 4.85 -3.18 3.81
N GLY A 84 5.14 -4.29 3.12
CA GLY A 84 5.92 -5.39 3.66
C GLY A 84 7.33 -4.97 4.05
N ASP A 85 8.05 -4.30 3.15
CA ASP A 85 9.40 -3.81 3.42
C ASP A 85 9.44 -2.75 4.55
N ALA A 86 8.40 -1.93 4.68
CA ALA A 86 8.34 -0.88 5.70
C ALA A 86 8.27 -1.43 7.13
N VAL A 87 7.68 -2.61 7.31
CA VAL A 87 7.43 -3.23 8.64
C VAL A 87 8.54 -4.18 9.09
N GLU A 88 9.64 -4.29 8.34
CA GLU A 88 10.82 -5.04 8.77
C GLU A 88 11.31 -4.56 10.16
N GLY A 89 11.42 -5.49 11.11
CA GLY A 89 11.82 -5.23 12.50
C GLY A 89 10.83 -4.37 13.30
N MET A 90 9.59 -4.24 12.83
CA MET A 90 8.54 -3.41 13.46
C MET A 90 7.42 -4.23 14.08
N SER A 91 7.52 -5.56 14.09
CA SER A 91 6.52 -6.38 14.79
C SER A 91 6.50 -6.01 16.27
N LYS A 92 5.35 -6.20 16.92
CA LYS A 92 5.24 -5.98 18.37
C LYS A 92 6.28 -6.81 19.15
N ALA A 93 6.51 -8.06 18.73
CA ALA A 93 7.52 -8.92 19.34
C ALA A 93 8.95 -8.36 19.16
N ASP A 94 9.32 -7.87 17.97
CA ASP A 94 10.64 -7.27 17.72
C ASP A 94 10.86 -6.02 18.57
N ARG A 95 9.82 -5.21 18.75
CA ARG A 95 9.87 -3.99 19.55
C ARG A 95 9.93 -4.28 21.05
N GLU A 96 9.20 -5.27 21.52
CA GLU A 96 9.25 -5.73 22.92
C GLU A 96 10.66 -6.22 23.29
N GLN A 97 11.35 -6.93 22.39
CA GLN A 97 12.75 -7.33 22.56
C GLN A 97 13.72 -6.13 22.66
N GLN A 98 13.35 -4.99 22.07
CA GLN A 98 14.09 -3.73 22.16
C GLN A 98 13.67 -2.87 23.36
N GLY A 99 12.81 -3.37 24.25
CA GLY A 99 12.27 -2.62 25.39
C GLY A 99 11.29 -1.50 25.00
N LYS A 100 10.71 -1.56 23.79
CA LYS A 100 9.74 -0.58 23.28
C LYS A 100 8.32 -1.14 23.34
N ALA A 101 7.37 -0.28 23.69
CA ALA A 101 5.94 -0.59 23.58
C ALA A 101 5.42 -0.40 22.14
N GLY A 102 4.22 -0.94 21.88
CA GLY A 102 3.54 -0.86 20.59
C GLY A 102 4.25 -1.65 19.49
N GLY A 103 3.67 -1.62 18.29
CA GLY A 103 4.23 -2.30 17.12
C GLY A 103 3.19 -2.92 16.22
N VAL A 104 3.64 -3.47 15.10
CA VAL A 104 2.76 -4.13 14.14
C VAL A 104 2.32 -5.47 14.71
N VAL A 105 1.01 -5.63 14.89
CA VAL A 105 0.39 -6.85 15.43
C VAL A 105 -0.23 -7.72 14.36
N HIS A 106 -0.60 -7.14 13.21
CA HIS A 106 -1.24 -7.88 12.12
C HIS A 106 -1.06 -7.20 10.77
N LEU A 107 -1.00 -7.99 9.70
CA LEU A 107 -1.03 -7.53 8.31
C LEU A 107 -2.32 -8.00 7.64
N VAL A 108 -2.94 -7.13 6.85
CA VAL A 108 -4.11 -7.48 6.02
C VAL A 108 -3.75 -7.21 4.57
N TYR A 109 -3.75 -8.24 3.75
CA TYR A 109 -3.54 -8.17 2.31
C TYR A 109 -4.90 -8.21 1.62
N ILE A 110 -5.29 -7.15 0.92
CA ILE A 110 -6.52 -7.06 0.13
C ILE A 110 -6.14 -7.12 -1.34
N SER A 111 -6.39 -8.26 -1.99
CA SER A 111 -6.00 -8.54 -3.38
C SER A 111 -4.55 -8.08 -3.64
N SER A 112 -3.68 -8.27 -2.64
CA SER A 112 -2.37 -7.63 -2.51
C SER A 112 -1.24 -8.61 -2.74
N PHE A 113 -0.09 -8.12 -3.21
CA PHE A 113 1.07 -8.98 -3.42
C PHE A 113 1.77 -9.27 -2.08
N ALA A 114 1.64 -10.50 -1.58
CA ALA A 114 2.43 -11.03 -0.47
C ALA A 114 3.77 -11.57 -1.00
N ALA A 115 4.62 -10.66 -1.51
CA ALA A 115 5.85 -11.02 -2.21
C ALA A 115 6.85 -11.76 -1.29
N SER A 116 7.52 -12.78 -1.84
CA SER A 116 8.71 -13.37 -1.24
C SER A 116 9.92 -12.45 -1.47
N GLU A 117 10.93 -12.55 -0.61
CA GLU A 117 12.18 -11.81 -0.78
C GLU A 117 12.79 -12.07 -2.17
N GLY A 118 13.35 -11.02 -2.78
CA GLY A 118 13.95 -11.07 -4.11
C GLY A 118 12.96 -11.00 -5.28
N MET A 119 11.64 -11.03 -5.03
CA MET A 119 10.62 -10.91 -6.09
C MET A 119 10.26 -9.44 -6.34
N SER A 120 10.22 -9.05 -7.61
CA SER A 120 9.65 -7.78 -8.05
C SER A 120 8.16 -7.90 -8.40
N LEU A 121 7.49 -6.77 -8.59
CA LEU A 121 6.10 -6.77 -9.06
C LEU A 121 5.98 -7.42 -10.44
N SER A 122 6.92 -7.17 -11.36
CA SER A 122 6.96 -7.83 -12.68
C SER A 122 7.24 -9.33 -12.60
N ASP A 123 8.04 -9.80 -11.63
CA ASP A 123 8.24 -11.25 -11.44
C ASP A 123 6.93 -11.97 -11.03
N ILE A 124 6.03 -11.25 -10.36
CA ILE A 124 4.77 -11.80 -9.84
C ILE A 124 3.61 -11.59 -10.82
N ALA A 125 3.50 -10.40 -11.40
CA ALA A 125 2.36 -9.98 -12.22
C ALA A 125 2.64 -10.03 -13.75
N GLY A 126 3.89 -10.19 -14.15
CA GLY A 126 4.32 -10.18 -15.55
C GLY A 126 4.53 -8.78 -16.12
N GLU A 127 4.54 -8.71 -17.46
CA GLU A 127 4.69 -7.46 -18.21
C GLU A 127 3.52 -6.47 -17.95
N PRO A 128 3.74 -5.16 -18.14
CA PRO A 128 2.68 -4.17 -18.04
C PRO A 128 1.46 -4.58 -18.86
N ALA A 129 0.29 -4.54 -18.22
CA ALA A 129 -0.91 -5.05 -18.82
C ALA A 129 -1.32 -4.23 -20.05
N PRO A 130 -2.01 -4.82 -21.05
CA PRO A 130 -2.41 -4.12 -22.28
C PRO A 130 -3.33 -2.91 -22.06
N TRP A 131 -3.95 -2.79 -20.88
CA TRP A 131 -4.77 -1.66 -20.48
C TRP A 131 -3.98 -0.48 -19.90
N THR A 132 -2.64 -0.51 -19.98
CA THR A 132 -1.77 0.58 -19.54
C THR A 132 -1.15 1.32 -20.72
N ARG A 133 -0.92 2.63 -20.56
CA ARG A 133 -0.28 3.50 -21.55
C ARG A 133 0.80 4.37 -20.93
N LEU A 134 1.95 4.42 -21.59
CA LEU A 134 3.03 5.34 -21.26
C LEU A 134 2.74 6.77 -21.79
N THR A 135 3.25 7.78 -21.08
CA THR A 135 3.36 9.14 -21.63
C THR A 135 4.29 9.17 -22.85
N GLU A 136 4.18 10.23 -23.67
CA GLU A 136 5.02 10.38 -24.87
C GLU A 136 6.52 10.37 -24.55
N ASP A 137 6.90 11.00 -23.44
CA ASP A 137 8.27 11.02 -22.91
C ASP A 137 8.64 9.74 -22.13
N LYS A 138 7.71 8.79 -21.99
CA LYS A 138 7.83 7.53 -21.25
C LYS A 138 8.16 7.69 -19.75
N SER A 139 7.99 8.89 -19.19
CA SER A 139 8.30 9.16 -17.79
C SER A 139 7.25 8.58 -16.83
N MET A 140 6.02 8.40 -17.29
CA MET A 140 4.87 7.99 -16.48
C MET A 140 4.01 6.93 -17.18
N ILE A 141 3.29 6.11 -16.41
CA ILE A 141 2.34 5.11 -16.90
C ILE A 141 0.93 5.31 -16.30
N TYR A 142 -0.08 5.25 -17.16
CA TYR A 142 -1.50 5.43 -16.83
C TYR A 142 -2.31 4.16 -17.13
N PRO A 143 -3.36 3.89 -16.35
CA PRO A 143 -4.39 2.92 -16.73
C PRO A 143 -5.41 3.57 -17.69
N GLU A 144 -5.78 2.89 -18.78
CA GLU A 144 -6.70 3.41 -19.80
C GLU A 144 -8.15 2.97 -19.58
N THR A 145 -8.37 1.73 -19.14
CA THR A 145 -9.69 1.13 -18.92
C THR A 145 -10.01 0.99 -17.43
N VAL A 146 -9.85 2.10 -16.71
CA VAL A 146 -9.99 2.19 -15.24
C VAL A 146 -11.29 1.59 -14.73
N GLU A 147 -12.41 1.94 -15.36
CA GLU A 147 -13.74 1.47 -14.98
C GLU A 147 -13.87 -0.05 -15.15
N GLN A 148 -13.35 -0.59 -16.26
CA GLN A 148 -13.42 -2.02 -16.55
C GLN A 148 -12.43 -2.87 -15.75
N VAL A 149 -11.32 -2.29 -15.29
CA VAL A 149 -10.24 -3.03 -14.62
C VAL A 149 -10.31 -2.90 -13.10
N PHE A 150 -10.64 -1.72 -12.57
CA PHE A 150 -10.61 -1.45 -11.12
C PHE A 150 -12.01 -1.31 -10.50
N TYR A 151 -13.01 -0.96 -11.30
CA TYR A 151 -14.35 -0.60 -10.79
C TYR A 151 -15.47 -1.34 -11.52
N ASN A 152 -15.18 -2.52 -12.09
CA ASN A 152 -16.08 -3.28 -12.96
C ASN A 152 -17.38 -3.71 -12.26
N ASP A 153 -17.32 -3.89 -10.95
CA ASP A 153 -18.48 -4.27 -10.11
C ASP A 153 -19.02 -3.09 -9.29
N CYS A 154 -18.51 -1.87 -9.51
CA CYS A 154 -19.00 -0.67 -8.84
C CYS A 154 -20.19 -0.05 -9.60
N PRO A 155 -21.12 0.61 -8.89
CA PRO A 155 -22.09 1.49 -9.54
C PRO A 155 -21.37 2.53 -10.41
N PRO A 156 -21.89 2.86 -11.62
CA PRO A 156 -21.21 3.77 -12.54
C PRO A 156 -20.83 5.11 -11.91
N GLN A 157 -21.68 5.65 -11.03
CA GLN A 157 -21.43 6.90 -10.32
C GLN A 157 -20.17 6.84 -9.42
N ILE A 158 -19.92 5.69 -8.77
CA ILE A 158 -18.73 5.48 -7.96
C ILE A 158 -17.51 5.37 -8.88
N ALA A 159 -17.59 4.59 -9.95
CA ALA A 159 -16.49 4.44 -10.90
C ALA A 159 -16.07 5.79 -11.51
N GLU A 160 -17.05 6.58 -11.98
CA GLU A 160 -16.82 7.92 -12.55
C GLU A 160 -16.20 8.89 -11.56
N GLU A 161 -16.60 8.85 -10.28
CA GLU A 161 -16.01 9.71 -9.26
C GLU A 161 -14.58 9.26 -8.93
N GLN A 162 -14.36 7.97 -8.68
CA GLN A 162 -13.04 7.45 -8.31
C GLN A 162 -12.00 7.63 -9.43
N LYS A 163 -12.41 7.47 -10.69
CA LYS A 163 -11.54 7.68 -11.85
C LYS A 163 -10.91 9.08 -11.90
N LYS A 164 -11.59 10.12 -11.41
CA LYS A 164 -11.05 11.50 -11.38
C LYS A 164 -9.81 11.63 -10.49
N HIS A 165 -9.65 10.71 -9.54
CA HIS A 165 -8.57 10.70 -8.56
C HIS A 165 -7.44 9.74 -8.90
N ILE A 166 -7.58 8.94 -9.96
CA ILE A 166 -6.49 8.12 -10.50
C ILE A 166 -5.35 9.03 -10.96
N ARG A 167 -4.14 8.70 -10.56
CA ARG A 167 -2.92 9.42 -10.93
C ARG A 167 -1.88 8.47 -11.48
N PRO A 168 -1.03 8.92 -12.41
CA PRO A 168 0.00 8.08 -12.96
C PRO A 168 1.08 7.76 -11.91
N ILE A 169 1.93 6.81 -12.27
CA ILE A 169 3.13 6.44 -11.52
C ILE A 169 4.32 6.31 -12.49
N PRO A 170 5.57 6.41 -12.01
CA PRO A 170 6.73 6.09 -12.84
C PRO A 170 6.73 4.59 -13.25
N PRO A 171 7.07 4.23 -14.50
CA PRO A 171 7.06 2.82 -14.94
C PRO A 171 8.02 1.92 -14.15
N SER A 172 9.11 2.48 -13.61
CA SER A 172 10.06 1.79 -12.74
C SER A 172 9.41 1.20 -11.49
N VAL A 173 8.25 1.73 -11.07
CA VAL A 173 7.43 1.18 -10.00
C VAL A 173 7.04 -0.28 -10.28
N LEU A 174 6.95 -0.71 -11.54
CA LEU A 174 6.51 -2.06 -11.89
C LEU A 174 7.63 -3.12 -11.83
N SER A 175 8.90 -2.75 -11.89
CA SER A 175 9.99 -3.73 -12.04
C SER A 175 11.27 -3.42 -11.27
N ALA A 176 11.51 -2.18 -10.86
CA ALA A 176 12.82 -1.76 -10.35
C ALA A 176 13.13 -2.22 -8.93
N HIS A 177 12.13 -2.68 -8.16
CA HIS A 177 12.32 -3.12 -6.78
C HIS A 177 12.03 -4.59 -6.60
N LYS A 178 12.86 -5.21 -5.78
CA LYS A 178 12.69 -6.56 -5.29
C LYS A 178 12.37 -6.48 -3.81
N ALA A 179 11.29 -7.13 -3.38
CA ALA A 179 10.93 -7.19 -1.97
C ALA A 179 12.14 -7.63 -1.15
N ARG A 180 12.45 -6.89 -0.09
CA ARG A 180 13.59 -7.17 0.79
C ARG A 180 13.17 -8.02 1.98
N TYR A 181 11.89 -7.94 2.34
CA TYR A 181 11.35 -8.60 3.52
C TYR A 181 9.97 -9.21 3.23
N ALA A 182 9.84 -10.54 3.38
CA ALA A 182 8.55 -11.22 3.25
C ALA A 182 7.78 -11.15 4.58
N ALA A 183 7.18 -10.00 4.87
CA ALA A 183 6.58 -9.70 6.17
C ALA A 183 5.55 -10.73 6.66
N TRP A 184 4.83 -11.38 5.73
CA TRP A 184 3.86 -12.43 6.02
C TRP A 184 4.46 -13.69 6.67
N LYS A 185 5.79 -13.90 6.58
CA LYS A 185 6.50 -14.99 7.26
C LYS A 185 6.74 -14.71 8.75
N HIS A 186 6.69 -13.44 9.15
CA HIS A 186 7.15 -12.98 10.46
C HIS A 186 6.05 -12.34 11.30
N ILE A 187 5.03 -11.76 10.65
CA ILE A 187 3.92 -11.07 11.31
C ILE A 187 2.62 -11.81 10.97
N PRO A 188 1.74 -12.09 11.95
CA PRO A 188 0.42 -12.64 11.70
C PRO A 188 -0.30 -11.89 10.57
N SER A 189 -0.88 -12.63 9.64
CA SER A 189 -1.39 -12.07 8.39
C SER A 189 -2.73 -12.67 8.00
N THR A 190 -3.57 -11.85 7.37
CA THR A 190 -4.83 -12.27 6.72
C THR A 190 -4.81 -11.85 5.26
N TYR A 191 -5.32 -12.71 4.38
CA TYR A 191 -5.51 -12.42 2.97
C TYR A 191 -7.00 -12.35 2.66
N LEU A 192 -7.42 -11.25 2.02
CA LEU A 192 -8.76 -11.01 1.51
C LEU A 192 -8.64 -10.91 -0.01
N SER A 193 -9.30 -11.82 -0.73
CA SER A 193 -9.29 -11.88 -2.19
C SER A 193 -10.26 -10.89 -2.81
#